data_AF-A0AAN8PUS8-F1
#
_entry.id   AF-A0AAN8PUS8-F1
#
_cell.length_a   1.000
_cell.length_b   1.000
_cell.length_c   1.000
_cell.angle_alpha   90.00
_cell.angle_beta   90.00
_cell.angle_gamma   90.00
#
_symmetry.space_group_name_H-M   'P 1'
#
loop_
_entity.id
_entity.type
_entity.pdbx_description
1 polymer ?
#
loop_
_entity_poly.entity_id
_entity_poly.type
_entity_poly.pdbx_seq_one_letter_code
_entity_poly.pdbx_strand_id
1 'polypeptide(L)'
;MFALVGSLVILASLTTAVPLNTCKDVLKSAGLSGNFNETIAHAIHSMNMDALRMFNPHATEENNIPTVNHDLSHKNKVLPFAPEETLGEDFSTHPMNLIDKILSNLGTPDDGLGPNWSPIERVAHVFHMWDLWMKIRTVYNDVVPRKPNPEVCSCLLDTEKNGIRKAVQWVADHYKTGTPITLLNRPIPKLVDSTSWATWKNRLLHYYTPQALADAARFIQCTALEN
;
A
#
# COMPACT_ATOMS: atom_id res chain seq x y z
N MET A 1 33.93 69.24 30.17
CA MET A 1 33.21 68.86 28.94
C MET A 1 33.45 67.36 28.73
N PHE A 2 32.58 66.51 29.30
CA PHE A 2 32.72 65.05 29.23
C PHE A 2 31.63 64.45 28.35
N ALA A 3 32.05 63.46 27.57
CA ALA A 3 31.34 62.80 26.49
C ALA A 3 30.25 61.84 26.96
N LEU A 4 29.31 61.55 26.05
CA LEU A 4 28.50 60.33 26.06
C LEU A 4 28.23 59.92 24.61
N VAL A 5 28.90 58.86 24.17
CA VAL A 5 28.60 58.13 22.93
C VAL A 5 27.84 56.88 23.35
N GLY A 6 26.57 56.78 22.96
CA GLY A 6 25.73 55.62 23.23
C GLY A 6 26.04 54.49 22.25
N SER A 7 26.47 53.34 22.77
CA SER A 7 26.65 52.11 21.98
C SER A 7 25.34 51.33 21.93
N LEU A 8 24.81 51.15 20.71
CA LEU A 8 23.68 50.30 20.43
C LEU A 8 24.16 48.84 20.36
N VAL A 9 23.79 48.02 21.35
CA VAL A 9 24.08 46.58 21.35
C VAL A 9 22.97 45.87 20.59
N ILE A 10 23.29 45.39 19.38
CA ILE A 10 22.40 44.52 18.60
C ILE A 10 22.58 43.09 19.14
N LEU A 11 21.62 42.59 19.91
CA LEU A 11 21.52 41.16 20.21
C LEU A 11 21.05 40.43 18.94
N ALA A 12 21.98 39.77 18.26
CA ALA A 12 21.67 38.77 17.26
C ALA A 12 21.20 37.50 17.98
N SER A 13 19.88 37.25 17.95
CA SER A 13 19.28 35.98 18.34
C SER A 13 19.74 34.88 17.37
N LEU A 14 20.67 34.05 17.81
CA LEU A 14 21.01 32.78 17.16
C LEU A 14 19.80 31.86 17.24
N THR A 15 18.94 31.88 16.23
CA THR A 15 18.02 30.78 15.98
C THR A 15 18.85 29.58 15.56
N THR A 16 19.02 28.63 16.47
CA THR A 16 19.53 27.31 16.11
C THR A 16 18.50 26.67 15.18
N ALA A 17 18.82 26.65 13.88
CA ALA A 17 18.05 25.87 12.92
C ALA A 17 18.10 24.41 13.37
N VAL A 18 16.99 23.91 13.91
CA VAL A 18 16.76 22.49 14.10
C VAL A 18 16.95 21.85 12.72
N PRO A 19 17.86 20.86 12.54
CA PRO A 19 17.99 20.21 11.26
C PRO A 19 16.63 19.64 10.89
N LEU A 20 16.13 19.98 9.70
CA LEU A 20 14.93 19.36 9.15
C LEU A 20 15.23 17.87 9.04
N ASN A 21 14.77 17.05 9.99
CA ASN A 21 14.92 15.60 9.89
C ASN A 21 14.32 15.18 8.55
N THR A 22 15.12 14.55 7.70
CA THR A 22 14.60 14.10 6.42
C THR A 22 13.58 12.99 6.69
N CYS A 23 12.54 12.87 5.87
CA CYS A 23 11.55 11.79 6.06
C CYS A 23 12.20 10.40 6.13
N LYS A 24 13.34 10.22 5.47
CA LYS A 24 14.13 8.99 5.57
C LYS A 24 14.56 8.68 7.02
N ASP A 25 15.04 9.68 7.75
CA ASP A 25 15.49 9.51 9.13
C ASP A 25 14.32 9.33 10.10
N VAL A 26 13.21 10.05 9.86
CA VAL A 26 11.95 9.89 10.61
C VAL A 26 11.42 8.47 10.49
N LEU A 27 11.28 7.97 9.26
CA LEU A 27 10.74 6.63 8.99
C LEU A 27 11.67 5.53 9.54
N LYS A 28 12.98 5.68 9.38
CA LYS A 28 13.97 4.75 9.94
C LYS A 28 13.90 4.71 11.47
N SER A 29 13.79 5.87 12.12
CA SER A 29 13.69 5.98 13.58
C SER A 29 12.38 5.40 14.12
N ALA A 30 11.31 5.47 13.31
CA ALA A 30 10.04 4.82 13.61
C ALA A 30 10.07 3.28 13.36
N GLY A 31 11.18 2.74 12.87
CA GLY A 31 11.36 1.30 12.67
C GLY A 31 10.75 0.75 11.38
N LEU A 32 10.55 1.60 10.36
CA LEU A 32 10.21 1.13 9.02
C LEU A 32 11.42 0.41 8.41
N SER A 33 11.14 -0.65 7.65
CA SER A 33 12.19 -1.40 6.96
C SER A 33 12.89 -0.56 5.88
N GLY A 34 14.06 -1.01 5.43
CA GLY A 34 14.75 -0.38 4.29
C GLY A 34 14.01 -0.51 2.95
N ASN A 35 13.04 -1.43 2.87
CA ASN A 35 12.21 -1.72 1.69
C ASN A 35 10.72 -1.45 1.97
N PHE A 36 10.39 -0.58 2.93
CA PHE A 36 9.01 -0.28 3.33
C PHE A 36 8.12 0.12 2.16
N ASN A 37 8.68 0.84 1.17
CA ASN A 37 7.96 1.27 -0.01
C ASN A 37 7.44 0.09 -0.85
N GLU A 38 8.22 -0.99 -0.93
CA GLU A 38 7.84 -2.21 -1.65
C GLU A 38 6.83 -3.03 -0.84
N THR A 39 7.06 -3.20 0.46
CA THR A 39 6.16 -3.98 1.34
C THR A 39 4.78 -3.32 1.45
N ILE A 40 4.74 -1.99 1.58
CA ILE A 40 3.49 -1.21 1.58
C ILE A 40 2.83 -1.27 0.20
N ALA A 41 3.56 -1.03 -0.90
CA ALA A 41 2.98 -1.10 -2.24
C ALA A 41 2.37 -2.48 -2.53
N HIS A 42 3.02 -3.56 -2.10
CA HIS A 42 2.46 -4.90 -2.19
C HIS A 42 1.18 -5.06 -1.37
N ALA A 43 1.05 -4.43 -0.20
CA ALA A 43 -0.17 -4.50 0.60
C ALA A 43 -1.34 -3.71 0.00
N ILE A 44 -1.07 -2.60 -0.71
CA ILE A 44 -2.12 -1.65 -1.13
C ILE A 44 -2.48 -1.69 -2.61
N HIS A 45 -1.72 -2.37 -3.46
CA HIS A 45 -1.90 -2.29 -4.92
C HIS A 45 -3.25 -2.81 -5.44
N SER A 46 -3.98 -3.60 -4.64
CA SER A 46 -5.36 -4.03 -4.93
C SER A 46 -6.32 -3.64 -3.82
N MET A 47 -5.98 -2.63 -3.01
CA MET A 47 -6.84 -2.17 -1.92
C MET A 47 -8.12 -1.53 -2.48
N ASN A 48 -9.25 -1.85 -1.85
CA ASN A 48 -10.54 -1.24 -2.09
C ASN A 48 -11.22 -0.86 -0.76
N MET A 49 -12.38 -0.23 -0.85
CA MET A 49 -13.10 0.26 0.33
C MET A 49 -13.54 -0.83 1.31
N ASP A 50 -13.95 -2.01 0.82
CA ASP A 50 -14.34 -3.13 1.68
C ASP A 50 -13.17 -3.61 2.56
N ALA A 51 -11.99 -3.75 1.94
CA ALA A 51 -10.77 -4.09 2.64
C ALA A 51 -10.34 -2.99 3.63
N LEU A 52 -10.40 -1.73 3.22
CA LEU A 52 -10.04 -0.60 4.07
C LEU A 52 -10.95 -0.49 5.30
N ARG A 53 -12.24 -0.78 5.14
CA ARG A 53 -13.23 -0.79 6.24
C ARG A 53 -12.97 -1.85 7.30
N MET A 54 -12.14 -2.86 7.02
CA MET A 54 -11.65 -3.80 8.04
C MET A 54 -10.75 -3.12 9.08
N PHE A 55 -10.10 -2.03 8.71
CA PHE A 55 -9.17 -1.25 9.54
C PHE A 55 -9.81 0.04 10.08
N ASN A 56 -10.57 0.73 9.23
CA ASN A 56 -11.34 1.91 9.59
C ASN A 56 -12.78 1.79 9.05
N PRO A 57 -13.77 1.38 9.87
CA PRO A 57 -15.16 1.22 9.45
C PRO A 57 -15.80 2.49 8.85
N HIS A 58 -15.23 3.66 9.11
CA HIS A 58 -15.71 4.96 8.61
C HIS A 58 -14.92 5.47 7.41
N ALA A 59 -14.03 4.67 6.83
CA ALA A 59 -13.29 5.06 5.64
C ALA A 59 -14.23 5.49 4.51
N THR A 60 -13.82 6.53 3.79
CA THR A 60 -14.48 7.07 2.59
C THR A 60 -13.53 6.96 1.39
N GLU A 61 -13.99 7.34 0.19
CA GLU A 61 -13.11 7.42 -0.99
C GLU A 61 -12.01 8.49 -0.85
N GLU A 62 -12.11 9.39 0.14
CA GLU A 62 -11.06 10.32 0.55
C GLU A 62 -10.03 9.63 1.47
N ASN A 63 -9.40 8.55 0.98
CA ASN A 63 -8.50 7.71 1.78
C ASN A 63 -7.00 7.82 1.43
N ASN A 64 -6.65 8.53 0.35
CA ASN A 64 -5.26 8.76 -0.07
C ASN A 64 -4.40 7.48 -0.23
N ILE A 65 -5.00 6.31 -0.41
CA ILE A 65 -4.29 5.04 -0.65
C ILE A 65 -4.05 4.89 -2.15
N PRO A 66 -2.80 4.99 -2.65
CA PRO A 66 -2.55 4.74 -4.05
C PRO A 66 -2.73 3.25 -4.36
N THR A 67 -3.63 2.94 -5.30
CA THR A 67 -3.92 1.56 -5.72
C THR A 67 -3.84 1.45 -7.25
N VAL A 68 -3.69 0.22 -7.76
CA VAL A 68 -3.69 -0.01 -9.21
C VAL A 68 -5.09 0.26 -9.75
N ASN A 69 -5.16 1.01 -10.85
CA ASN A 69 -6.40 1.18 -11.59
C ASN A 69 -6.76 -0.13 -12.28
N HIS A 70 -7.98 -0.62 -12.04
CA HIS A 70 -8.46 -1.85 -12.67
C HIS A 70 -8.53 -1.76 -14.19
N ASP A 71 -8.83 -0.58 -14.72
CA ASP A 71 -8.65 -0.28 -16.15
C ASP A 71 -7.16 -0.01 -16.43
N LEU A 72 -6.44 -1.09 -16.73
CA LEU A 72 -5.02 -1.00 -17.09
C LEU A 72 -4.80 -0.31 -18.44
N SER A 73 -5.83 -0.11 -19.26
CA SER A 73 -5.72 0.65 -20.52
C SER A 73 -5.68 2.16 -20.30
N HIS A 74 -6.18 2.64 -19.17
CA HIS A 74 -6.20 4.04 -18.80
C HIS A 74 -4.79 4.65 -18.69
N LYS A 75 -4.67 5.94 -19.01
CA LYS A 75 -3.38 6.69 -18.94
C LYS A 75 -2.82 6.69 -17.52
N ASN A 76 -3.69 6.88 -16.54
CA ASN A 76 -3.36 6.81 -15.12
C ASN A 76 -3.62 5.39 -14.62
N LYS A 77 -2.53 4.62 -14.46
CA LYS A 77 -2.58 3.23 -13.98
C LYS A 77 -2.58 3.10 -12.45
N VAL A 78 -2.37 4.21 -11.75
CA VAL A 78 -2.40 4.27 -10.28
C VAL A 78 -3.36 5.38 -9.86
N LEU A 79 -4.46 4.97 -9.23
CA LEU A 79 -5.42 5.88 -8.61
C LEU A 79 -4.78 6.50 -7.37
N PRO A 80 -5.16 7.72 -6.98
CA PRO A 80 -4.68 8.33 -5.74
C PRO A 80 -5.44 7.82 -4.49
N PHE A 81 -6.48 7.01 -4.67
CA PHE A 81 -7.33 6.46 -3.62
C PHE A 81 -7.71 5.00 -3.91
N ALA A 82 -8.05 4.24 -2.86
CA ALA A 82 -8.69 2.94 -2.97
C ALA A 82 -10.18 3.15 -3.32
N PRO A 83 -10.67 2.64 -4.46
CA PRO A 83 -12.04 2.90 -4.92
C PRO A 83 -13.06 2.05 -4.17
N GLU A 84 -14.32 2.52 -4.16
CA GLU A 84 -15.44 1.65 -3.84
C GLU A 84 -15.58 0.57 -4.92
N GLU A 85 -15.82 -0.66 -4.48
CA GLU A 85 -16.05 -1.79 -5.36
C GLU A 85 -17.42 -2.37 -5.09
N THR A 86 -18.29 -2.37 -6.10
CA THR A 86 -19.55 -3.11 -5.99
C THR A 86 -19.26 -4.61 -6.09
N LEU A 87 -19.79 -5.36 -5.12
CA LEU A 87 -19.93 -6.81 -5.19
C LEU A 87 -21.41 -7.13 -5.41
N GLY A 88 -21.68 -8.19 -6.17
CA GLY A 88 -23.03 -8.72 -6.28
C GLY A 88 -23.55 -9.20 -4.92
N GLU A 89 -24.87 -9.27 -4.77
CA GLU A 89 -25.54 -9.81 -3.59
C GLU A 89 -26.25 -11.15 -3.89
N ASP A 90 -26.03 -11.71 -5.09
CA ASP A 90 -26.69 -12.94 -5.55
C ASP A 90 -26.28 -14.17 -4.72
N PHE A 91 -25.03 -14.22 -4.26
CA PHE A 91 -24.57 -15.26 -3.34
C PHE A 91 -24.58 -14.78 -1.88
N SER A 92 -24.90 -15.69 -0.97
CA SER A 92 -25.00 -15.36 0.47
C SER A 92 -23.64 -15.15 1.16
N THR A 93 -22.54 -15.53 0.53
CA THR A 93 -21.20 -15.47 1.16
C THR A 93 -20.29 -14.54 0.37
N HIS A 94 -19.56 -13.68 1.08
CA HIS A 94 -18.59 -12.76 0.47
C HIS A 94 -17.57 -13.45 -0.45
N PRO A 95 -16.97 -14.62 -0.11
CA PRO A 95 -16.11 -15.36 -1.04
C PRO A 95 -16.75 -15.72 -2.38
N MET A 96 -18.03 -16.07 -2.40
CA MET A 96 -18.73 -16.40 -3.65
C MET A 96 -19.03 -15.15 -4.48
N ASN A 97 -19.37 -14.02 -3.86
CA ASN A 97 -19.53 -12.75 -4.58
C ASN A 97 -18.19 -12.24 -5.15
N LEU A 98 -17.07 -12.49 -4.47
CA LEU A 98 -15.73 -12.23 -5.02
C LEU A 98 -15.44 -13.11 -6.25
N ILE A 99 -15.71 -14.42 -6.16
CA ILE A 99 -15.53 -15.33 -7.30
C ILE A 99 -16.42 -14.89 -8.47
N ASP A 100 -17.69 -14.56 -8.22
CA ASP A 100 -18.63 -14.10 -9.23
C ASP A 100 -18.11 -12.85 -9.96
N LYS A 101 -17.65 -11.84 -9.20
CA LYS A 101 -17.04 -10.64 -9.78
C LYS A 101 -15.81 -10.95 -10.65
N ILE A 102 -14.93 -11.82 -10.17
CA ILE A 102 -13.73 -12.21 -10.93
C ILE A 102 -14.13 -12.89 -12.25
N LEU A 103 -15.05 -13.84 -12.20
CA LEU A 103 -15.46 -14.63 -13.36
C LEU A 103 -16.28 -13.82 -14.36
N SER A 104 -17.12 -12.90 -13.87
CA SER A 104 -17.93 -11.99 -14.70
C SER A 104 -17.09 -10.97 -15.48
N ASN A 105 -15.89 -10.64 -14.98
CA ASN A 105 -14.98 -9.67 -15.60
C ASN A 105 -13.84 -10.35 -16.40
N LEU A 106 -13.89 -11.65 -16.65
CA LEU A 106 -12.83 -12.32 -17.41
C LEU A 106 -12.77 -11.80 -18.86
N GLY A 107 -11.59 -11.32 -19.25
CA GLY A 107 -11.32 -10.86 -20.62
C GLY A 107 -11.82 -9.44 -20.91
N THR A 108 -12.33 -8.72 -19.90
CA THR A 108 -12.66 -7.30 -20.03
C THR A 108 -11.44 -6.42 -19.73
N PRO A 109 -11.37 -5.18 -20.26
CA PRO A 109 -10.24 -4.27 -19.99
C PRO A 109 -10.08 -3.86 -18.51
N ASP A 110 -11.13 -4.00 -17.71
CA ASP A 110 -11.24 -3.65 -16.30
C ASP A 110 -11.08 -4.85 -15.35
N ASP A 111 -10.48 -5.95 -15.84
CA ASP A 111 -10.26 -7.18 -15.05
C ASP A 111 -9.16 -7.07 -13.98
N GLY A 112 -8.48 -5.92 -13.91
CA GLY A 112 -7.49 -5.56 -12.89
C GLY A 112 -6.11 -6.20 -12.97
N LEU A 113 -5.93 -7.31 -13.70
CA LEU A 113 -4.65 -8.05 -13.75
C LEU A 113 -4.06 -8.22 -15.16
N GLY A 114 -4.76 -7.77 -16.21
CA GLY A 114 -4.25 -7.74 -17.58
C GLY A 114 -4.29 -9.11 -18.27
N PRO A 115 -4.05 -9.15 -19.59
CA PRO A 115 -4.47 -10.26 -20.44
C PRO A 115 -3.72 -11.57 -20.19
N ASN A 116 -2.59 -11.53 -19.50
CA ASN A 116 -1.77 -12.71 -19.29
C ASN A 116 -2.30 -13.61 -18.16
N TRP A 117 -3.15 -13.12 -17.25
CA TRP A 117 -3.60 -13.87 -16.08
C TRP A 117 -4.75 -14.82 -16.40
N SER A 118 -4.56 -16.09 -16.07
CA SER A 118 -5.62 -17.10 -16.16
C SER A 118 -6.66 -16.92 -15.05
N PRO A 119 -7.87 -17.49 -15.21
CA PRO A 119 -8.93 -17.37 -14.21
C PRO A 119 -8.52 -17.84 -12.81
N ILE A 120 -7.79 -18.96 -12.70
CA ILE A 120 -7.37 -19.50 -11.40
C ILE A 120 -6.31 -18.61 -10.72
N GLU A 121 -5.46 -17.96 -11.50
CA GLU A 121 -4.45 -17.02 -11.01
C GLU A 121 -5.09 -15.74 -10.45
N ARG A 122 -6.20 -15.30 -11.05
CA ARG A 122 -7.01 -14.16 -10.55
C ARG A 122 -7.69 -14.49 -9.24
N VAL A 123 -8.29 -15.67 -9.14
CA VAL A 123 -8.86 -16.18 -7.88
C VAL A 123 -7.78 -16.25 -6.81
N ALA A 124 -6.64 -16.86 -7.10
CA ALA A 124 -5.53 -16.94 -6.15
C ALA A 124 -5.04 -15.56 -5.70
N HIS A 125 -4.93 -14.59 -6.61
CA HIS A 125 -4.54 -13.21 -6.31
C HIS A 125 -5.50 -12.52 -5.36
N VAL A 126 -6.79 -12.49 -5.69
CA VAL A 126 -7.80 -11.78 -4.88
C VAL A 126 -7.85 -12.37 -3.47
N PHE A 127 -7.90 -13.70 -3.34
CA PHE A 127 -7.92 -14.34 -2.03
C PHE A 127 -6.63 -14.16 -1.24
N HIS A 128 -5.47 -14.08 -1.91
CA HIS A 128 -4.20 -13.73 -1.26
C HIS A 128 -4.22 -12.32 -0.68
N MET A 129 -4.78 -11.34 -1.41
CA MET A 129 -4.88 -9.97 -0.90
C MET A 129 -5.77 -9.91 0.35
N TRP A 130 -6.91 -10.60 0.34
CA TRP A 130 -7.78 -10.73 1.51
C TRP A 130 -7.10 -11.42 2.72
N ASP A 131 -6.38 -12.52 2.50
CA ASP A 131 -5.63 -13.19 3.58
C ASP A 131 -4.51 -12.29 4.12
N LEU A 132 -3.79 -11.59 3.23
CA LEU A 132 -2.76 -10.63 3.60
C LEU A 132 -3.34 -9.51 4.46
N TRP A 133 -4.48 -8.91 4.10
CA TRP A 133 -5.10 -7.87 4.92
C TRP A 133 -5.58 -8.39 6.27
N MET A 134 -6.08 -9.62 6.35
CA MET A 134 -6.39 -10.27 7.62
C MET A 134 -5.14 -10.43 8.50
N LYS A 135 -3.99 -10.79 7.92
CA LYS A 135 -2.70 -10.85 8.63
C LYS A 135 -2.19 -9.47 9.05
N ILE A 136 -2.34 -8.46 8.21
CA ILE A 136 -1.97 -7.09 8.57
C ILE A 136 -2.85 -6.61 9.72
N ARG A 137 -4.16 -6.94 9.71
CA ARG A 137 -5.10 -6.56 10.77
C ARG A 137 -4.72 -7.10 12.14
N THR A 138 -4.15 -8.31 12.22
CA THR A 138 -3.64 -8.83 13.51
C THR A 138 -2.49 -7.94 14.03
N VAL A 139 -1.56 -7.54 13.16
CA VAL A 139 -0.45 -6.65 13.55
C VAL A 139 -0.94 -5.22 13.84
N TYR A 140 -1.91 -4.73 13.09
CA TYR A 140 -2.52 -3.42 13.24
C TYR A 140 -3.10 -3.21 14.65
N ASN A 141 -3.81 -4.22 15.17
CA ASN A 141 -4.43 -4.16 16.50
C ASN A 141 -3.42 -4.27 17.65
N ASP A 142 -2.32 -5.01 17.43
CA ASP A 142 -1.42 -5.43 18.51
C ASP A 142 -0.14 -4.57 18.61
N VAL A 143 0.37 -4.06 17.49
CA VAL A 143 1.73 -3.50 17.40
C VAL A 143 1.73 -2.00 17.13
N VAL A 144 0.67 -1.46 16.52
CA VAL A 144 0.65 -0.05 16.13
C VAL A 144 -0.01 0.78 17.24
N PRO A 145 0.68 1.80 17.81
CA PRO A 145 0.14 2.61 18.90
C PRO A 145 -1.21 3.22 18.51
N ARG A 146 -2.21 3.24 19.40
CA ARG A 146 -3.56 3.76 19.11
C ARG A 146 -3.58 5.16 18.49
N LYS A 147 -2.56 5.98 18.74
CA LYS A 147 -2.36 7.27 18.10
C LYS A 147 -1.07 7.25 17.27
N PRO A 148 -1.14 7.40 15.93
CA PRO A 148 0.02 7.53 15.08
C PRO A 148 0.84 8.77 15.40
N ASN A 149 2.14 8.72 15.17
CA ASN A 149 2.98 9.90 15.22
C ASN A 149 2.72 10.76 13.95
N PRO A 150 2.27 12.03 14.09
CA PRO A 150 1.95 12.88 12.93
C PRO A 150 3.13 13.10 11.97
N GLU A 151 4.36 13.17 12.48
CA GLU A 151 5.56 13.36 11.65
C GLU A 151 5.83 12.11 10.79
N VAL A 152 5.67 10.92 11.40
CA VAL A 152 5.78 9.63 10.68
C VAL A 152 4.70 9.52 9.61
N CYS A 153 3.46 9.89 9.94
CA CYS A 153 2.36 9.84 8.97
C CYS A 153 2.52 10.84 7.84
N SER A 154 2.93 12.08 8.12
CA SER A 154 3.24 13.05 7.07
C SER A 154 4.27 12.50 6.07
N CYS A 155 5.29 11.79 6.56
CA CYS A 155 6.29 11.16 5.71
C CYS A 155 5.81 9.90 4.97
N LEU A 156 4.93 9.09 5.57
CA LEU A 156 4.36 7.91 4.93
C LEU A 156 3.33 8.27 3.85
N LEU A 157 2.53 9.32 4.09
CA LEU A 157 1.48 9.77 3.17
C LEU A 157 2.01 10.61 1.99
N ASP A 158 3.24 11.15 2.07
CA ASP A 158 3.95 11.73 0.91
C ASP A 158 4.48 10.63 -0.03
N THR A 159 3.54 9.87 -0.62
CA THR A 159 3.81 8.65 -1.41
C THR A 159 4.57 8.92 -2.71
N GLU A 160 4.53 10.16 -3.20
CA GLU A 160 5.28 10.63 -4.36
C GLU A 160 6.79 10.70 -4.06
N LYS A 161 7.17 11.15 -2.86
CA LYS A 161 8.59 11.34 -2.49
C LYS A 161 9.21 10.13 -1.80
N ASN A 162 8.41 9.28 -1.15
CA ASN A 162 8.91 8.13 -0.41
C ASN A 162 8.99 6.83 -1.25
N GLY A 163 8.53 6.86 -2.50
CA GLY A 163 8.65 5.78 -3.46
C GLY A 163 7.55 4.72 -3.42
N ILE A 164 6.55 4.84 -2.52
CA ILE A 164 5.40 3.93 -2.46
C ILE A 164 4.61 3.98 -3.78
N ARG A 165 4.23 5.18 -4.25
CA ARG A 165 3.44 5.31 -5.48
C ARG A 165 4.19 4.77 -6.70
N LYS A 166 5.50 5.00 -6.77
CA LYS A 166 6.36 4.44 -7.84
C LYS A 166 6.38 2.91 -7.79
N ALA A 167 6.38 2.31 -6.61
CA ALA A 167 6.30 0.86 -6.46
C ALA A 167 4.92 0.31 -6.87
N VAL A 168 3.81 1.01 -6.56
CA VAL A 168 2.47 0.63 -7.05
C VAL A 168 2.39 0.75 -8.58
N GLN A 169 2.96 1.81 -9.16
CA GLN A 169 3.06 1.98 -10.61
C GLN A 169 3.84 0.84 -11.26
N TRP A 170 4.95 0.42 -10.63
CA TRP A 170 5.72 -0.72 -11.09
C TRP A 170 4.89 -2.01 -11.08
N VAL A 171 4.04 -2.24 -10.08
CA VAL A 171 3.09 -3.39 -10.06
C VAL A 171 2.13 -3.32 -11.25
N ALA A 172 1.49 -2.17 -11.48
CA ALA A 172 0.55 -1.99 -12.58
C ALA A 172 1.20 -2.24 -13.97
N ASP A 173 2.45 -1.81 -14.14
CA ASP A 173 3.20 -2.07 -15.37
C ASP A 173 3.53 -3.56 -15.54
N HIS A 174 3.81 -4.27 -14.44
CA HIS A 174 4.10 -5.71 -14.47
C HIS A 174 2.90 -6.58 -14.79
N TYR A 175 1.69 -6.17 -14.41
CA TYR A 175 0.47 -6.87 -14.84
C TYR A 175 0.34 -6.98 -16.36
N LYS A 176 0.88 -6.01 -17.12
CA LYS A 176 0.86 -6.04 -18.59
C LYS A 176 1.90 -6.99 -19.20
N THR A 177 3.00 -7.27 -18.50
CA THR A 177 4.18 -7.91 -19.10
C THR A 177 4.38 -9.36 -18.68
N GLY A 178 3.71 -9.86 -17.62
CA GLY A 178 3.75 -11.28 -17.30
C GLY A 178 2.94 -11.71 -16.07
N THR A 179 2.71 -13.01 -15.96
CA THR A 179 2.11 -13.66 -14.78
C THR A 179 3.14 -14.24 -13.82
N PRO A 180 2.91 -14.12 -12.51
CA PRO A 180 2.78 -12.90 -11.72
C PRO A 180 4.11 -12.16 -11.57
N ILE A 181 3.98 -10.94 -11.07
CA ILE A 181 5.03 -10.02 -10.62
C ILE A 181 6.39 -10.71 -10.42
N THR A 182 7.29 -10.53 -11.39
CA THR A 182 8.70 -10.90 -11.32
C THR A 182 9.46 -9.98 -10.35
N LEU A 183 8.97 -9.72 -9.12
CA LEU A 183 9.88 -9.20 -8.10
C LEU A 183 10.97 -10.27 -7.98
N LEU A 184 12.23 -9.87 -8.13
CA LEU A 184 13.42 -10.71 -8.00
C LEU A 184 13.81 -11.55 -9.24
N ASN A 185 13.34 -11.25 -10.46
CA ASN A 185 13.74 -11.95 -11.70
C ASN A 185 13.47 -13.47 -11.70
N ARG A 186 12.46 -13.94 -10.95
CA ARG A 186 12.07 -15.36 -10.92
C ARG A 186 10.79 -15.58 -11.72
N PRO A 187 10.82 -16.34 -12.82
CA PRO A 187 9.61 -16.68 -13.55
C PRO A 187 8.72 -17.56 -12.68
N ILE A 188 7.44 -17.21 -12.57
CA ILE A 188 6.45 -18.00 -11.87
C ILE A 188 5.67 -18.80 -12.94
N PRO A 189 5.54 -20.13 -12.79
CA PRO A 189 4.82 -20.94 -13.75
C PRO A 189 3.32 -20.61 -13.74
N LYS A 190 2.65 -20.93 -14.85
CA LYS A 190 1.18 -20.95 -14.89
C LYS A 190 0.64 -21.85 -13.79
N LEU A 191 -0.35 -21.36 -13.05
CA LEU A 191 -1.02 -22.15 -12.02
C LEU A 191 -1.95 -23.17 -12.67
N VAL A 192 -1.50 -24.41 -12.79
CA VAL A 192 -2.23 -25.50 -13.47
C VAL A 192 -2.32 -26.78 -12.65
N ASP A 193 -1.51 -26.90 -11.60
CA ASP A 193 -1.38 -28.11 -10.78
C ASP A 193 -0.79 -27.81 -9.40
N SER A 194 -0.62 -28.85 -8.58
CA SER A 194 -0.06 -28.74 -7.23
C SER A 194 1.43 -28.32 -7.21
N THR A 195 2.18 -28.66 -8.27
CA THR A 195 3.60 -28.31 -8.42
C THR A 195 3.77 -26.81 -8.64
N SER A 196 3.00 -26.25 -9.58
CA SER A 196 2.93 -24.80 -9.82
C SER A 196 2.37 -24.07 -8.61
N TRP A 197 1.37 -24.63 -7.92
CA TRP A 197 0.87 -24.08 -6.66
C TRP A 197 1.95 -23.97 -5.57
N ALA A 198 2.85 -24.94 -5.43
CA ALA A 198 3.92 -24.86 -4.43
C ALA A 198 4.82 -23.61 -4.65
N THR A 199 5.13 -23.30 -5.91
CA THR A 199 5.87 -22.09 -6.29
C THR A 199 5.07 -20.83 -5.98
N TRP A 200 3.79 -20.80 -6.35
CA TRP A 200 2.87 -19.70 -6.05
C TRP A 200 2.74 -19.44 -4.56
N LYS A 201 2.50 -20.47 -3.75
CA LYS A 201 2.37 -20.36 -2.29
C LYS A 201 3.61 -19.74 -1.65
N ASN A 202 4.80 -20.20 -2.03
CA ASN A 202 6.05 -19.61 -1.52
C ASN A 202 6.12 -18.10 -1.85
N ARG A 203 5.68 -17.73 -3.05
CA ARG A 203 5.67 -16.35 -3.51
C ARG A 203 4.66 -15.47 -2.79
N LEU A 204 3.43 -15.93 -2.65
CA LEU A 204 2.35 -15.20 -1.98
C LEU A 204 2.71 -14.91 -0.52
N LEU A 205 3.37 -15.87 0.14
CA LEU A 205 3.84 -15.73 1.53
C LEU A 205 5.09 -14.85 1.69
N HIS A 206 5.70 -14.35 0.61
CA HIS A 206 6.98 -13.63 0.68
C HIS A 206 6.92 -12.40 1.61
N TYR A 207 5.81 -11.65 1.59
CA TYR A 207 5.61 -10.45 2.41
C TYR A 207 4.88 -10.72 3.73
N TYR A 208 4.77 -11.99 4.16
CA TYR A 208 4.13 -12.35 5.43
C TYR A 208 5.12 -12.26 6.61
N THR A 209 6.27 -11.62 6.41
CA THR A 209 7.24 -11.41 7.47
C THR A 209 6.71 -10.39 8.49
N PRO A 210 7.05 -10.51 9.78
CA PRO A 210 6.60 -9.56 10.80
C PRO A 210 6.89 -8.10 10.44
N GLN A 211 8.06 -7.82 9.87
CA GLN A 211 8.45 -6.46 9.49
C GLN A 211 7.60 -5.91 8.33
N ALA A 212 7.35 -6.71 7.28
CA ALA A 212 6.54 -6.27 6.14
C ALA A 212 5.09 -5.99 6.55
N LEU A 213 4.53 -6.86 7.41
CA LEU A 213 3.19 -6.66 7.97
C LEU A 213 3.13 -5.40 8.85
N ALA A 214 4.17 -5.12 9.63
CA ALA A 214 4.26 -3.91 10.46
C ALA A 214 4.39 -2.62 9.63
N ASP A 215 5.19 -2.63 8.56
CA ASP A 215 5.30 -1.50 7.62
C ASP A 215 3.93 -1.16 7.01
N ALA A 216 3.22 -2.18 6.51
CA ALA A 216 1.89 -2.04 5.92
C ALA A 216 0.85 -1.57 6.93
N ALA A 217 0.83 -2.16 8.13
CA ALA A 217 -0.09 -1.78 9.19
C ALA A 217 0.08 -0.31 9.59
N ARG A 218 1.32 0.18 9.68
CA ARG A 218 1.61 1.57 10.03
C ARG A 218 1.18 2.55 8.93
N PHE A 219 1.35 2.18 7.67
CA PHE A 219 0.85 2.99 6.56
C PHE A 219 -0.68 3.11 6.58
N ILE A 220 -1.40 1.98 6.70
CA ILE A 220 -2.87 1.96 6.77
C ILE A 220 -3.38 2.73 8.00
N GLN A 221 -2.63 2.74 9.10
CA GLN A 221 -3.01 3.52 10.27
C GLN A 221 -2.95 5.02 10.01
N CYS A 222 -1.96 5.49 9.24
CA CYS A 222 -1.84 6.90 8.90
C CYS A 222 -2.97 7.38 7.99
N THR A 223 -3.50 6.52 7.11
CA THR A 223 -4.61 6.86 6.22
C THR A 223 -5.96 6.86 6.96
N ALA A 224 -6.06 6.14 8.07
CA ALA A 224 -7.26 6.08 8.92
C ALA A 224 -7.47 7.32 9.81
N LEU A 225 -6.51 8.24 9.90
CA LEU A 225 -6.62 9.45 10.76
C LEU A 225 -7.27 10.66 10.09
N GLU A 226 -7.34 10.69 8.76
CA GLU A 226 -7.74 11.90 8.03
C GLU A 226 -9.26 12.05 7.88
N ASN A 227 -10.07 11.17 8.50
CA ASN A 227 -11.53 11.20 8.44
C ASN A 227 -12.18 11.06 9.83
#